data_AF-A0A2A9FYV2-F1
#
_entry.id   AF-A0A2A9FYV2-F1
#
_cell.length_a   1.000
_cell.length_b   1.000
_cell.length_c   1.000
_cell.angle_alpha   90.00
_cell.angle_beta   90.00
_cell.angle_gamma   90.00
#
_symmetry.space_group_name_H-M   'P 1'
#
loop_
_entity.id
_entity.type
_entity.pdbx_description
1 polymer ?
#
loop_
_entity_poly.entity_id
_entity_poly.type
_entity_poly.pdbx_seq_one_letter_code
_entity_poly.pdbx_strand_id
1 'polypeptide(L)'
;MDTAVLHVPLHRAILVVDIEGSTTRTNPARAQLRAILFDLLDEAFRAGGITEGFRDPFVDRGDGALCLVRPVDEAPKTVLLAGVVPALAELLARHNADRPEAAFRLRVAMHAGEVHYDGHGPYGEDVDLACRLLDAPELRKRLRNTAGPLALAVSEAIHWSVVRHGYAGIDRTAFTHAFHVRVGGKRMRGWLRTAEGTGATGPGRRRAGLTA
;
A
#
# COMPACT_ATOMS: atom_id res chain seq x y z
N MET A 1 29.18 -17.29 25.83
CA MET A 1 28.55 -16.10 26.43
C MET A 1 27.26 -15.89 25.66
N ASP A 2 26.17 -16.23 26.31
CA ASP A 2 24.81 -16.19 25.77
C ASP A 2 24.40 -14.71 25.70
N THR A 3 24.53 -14.12 24.51
CA THR A 3 24.09 -12.73 24.30
C THR A 3 22.58 -12.75 24.42
N ALA A 4 22.05 -12.33 25.58
CA ALA A 4 20.64 -12.09 25.74
C ALA A 4 20.18 -11.20 24.58
N VAL A 5 19.50 -11.80 23.60
CA VAL A 5 18.95 -11.07 22.46
C VAL A 5 17.90 -10.16 23.06
N LEU A 6 18.25 -8.88 23.19
CA LEU A 6 17.30 -7.87 23.61
C LEU A 6 16.15 -7.90 22.61
N HIS A 7 14.96 -8.31 23.07
CA HIS A 7 13.71 -8.27 22.31
C HIS A 7 13.22 -6.82 22.22
N VAL A 8 14.08 -5.92 21.73
CA VAL A 8 13.74 -4.53 21.51
C VAL A 8 13.04 -4.40 20.16
N PRO A 9 12.02 -3.54 20.06
CA PRO A 9 11.42 -3.26 18.77
C PRO A 9 12.43 -2.58 17.83
N LEU A 10 12.25 -2.82 16.54
CA LEU A 10 12.95 -2.11 15.49
C LEU A 10 11.95 -1.31 14.66
N HIS A 11 12.27 -0.04 14.44
CA HIS A 11 11.44 0.80 13.59
C HIS A 11 11.41 0.26 12.15
N ARG A 12 10.23 0.24 11.54
CA ARG A 12 10.02 -0.15 10.13
C ARG A 12 9.00 0.75 9.47
N ALA A 13 9.19 1.02 8.19
CA ALA A 13 8.04 1.37 7.34
C ALA A 13 7.34 0.07 6.96
N ILE A 14 6.02 0.05 7.13
CA ILE A 14 5.18 -1.14 7.04
C ILE A 14 4.24 -0.94 5.86
N LEU A 15 4.34 -1.81 4.86
CA LEU A 15 3.38 -1.91 3.76
C LEU A 15 2.71 -3.28 3.86
N VAL A 16 1.39 -3.31 3.96
CA VAL A 16 0.64 -4.56 3.93
C VAL A 16 -0.30 -4.53 2.73
N VAL A 17 -0.39 -5.65 2.02
CA VAL A 17 -1.22 -5.81 0.83
C VAL A 17 -2.08 -7.05 0.95
N ASP A 18 -3.26 -7.02 0.33
CA ASP A 18 -4.18 -8.15 0.30
C ASP A 18 -4.97 -8.20 -1.02
N ILE A 19 -5.20 -9.42 -1.51
CA ILE A 19 -5.92 -9.70 -2.75
C ILE A 19 -7.44 -9.63 -2.53
N GLU A 20 -8.13 -8.83 -3.34
CA GLU A 20 -9.59 -8.76 -3.32
C GLU A 20 -10.24 -10.10 -3.67
N GLY A 21 -11.13 -10.58 -2.79
CA GLY A 21 -11.94 -11.77 -3.03
C GLY A 21 -11.12 -13.07 -3.08
N SER A 22 -9.96 -13.13 -2.41
CA SER A 22 -9.15 -14.35 -2.29
C SER A 22 -9.96 -15.57 -1.83
N THR A 23 -10.90 -15.37 -0.91
CA THR A 23 -11.68 -16.44 -0.28
C THR A 23 -12.60 -17.18 -1.24
N THR A 24 -13.01 -16.56 -2.35
CA THR A 24 -13.85 -17.20 -3.37
C THR A 24 -13.04 -17.92 -4.45
N ARG A 25 -11.71 -17.78 -4.45
CA ARG A 25 -10.81 -18.46 -5.39
C ARG A 25 -10.53 -19.90 -4.96
N THR A 26 -10.35 -20.78 -5.94
CA THR A 26 -9.89 -22.17 -5.73
C THR A 26 -8.44 -22.19 -5.22
N ASN A 27 -8.03 -23.27 -4.54
CA ASN A 27 -6.65 -23.38 -4.01
C ASN A 27 -5.56 -23.25 -5.09
N PRO A 28 -5.68 -23.85 -6.29
CA PRO A 28 -4.71 -23.63 -7.37
C PRO A 28 -4.66 -22.17 -7.82
N ALA A 29 -5.82 -21.51 -7.97
CA ALA A 29 -5.86 -20.09 -8.33
C ALA A 29 -5.21 -19.22 -7.25
N ARG A 30 -5.42 -19.52 -5.96
CA ARG A 30 -4.74 -18.83 -4.86
C ARG A 30 -3.22 -19.00 -4.94
N ALA A 31 -2.72 -20.21 -5.17
CA ALA A 31 -1.28 -20.45 -5.30
C ALA A 31 -0.68 -19.66 -6.47
N GLN A 32 -1.36 -19.62 -7.62
CA GLN A 32 -0.93 -18.85 -8.78
C GLN A 32 -0.91 -17.34 -8.51
N LEU A 33 -1.99 -16.80 -7.94
CA LEU A 33 -2.08 -15.36 -7.64
C LEU A 33 -1.07 -14.92 -6.58
N ARG A 34 -0.74 -15.79 -5.61
CA ARG A 34 0.32 -15.54 -4.63
C ARG A 34 1.67 -15.41 -5.31
N ALA A 35 2.04 -16.34 -6.19
CA ALA A 35 3.30 -16.24 -6.92
C ALA A 35 3.40 -14.92 -7.71
N ILE A 36 2.34 -14.58 -8.45
CA ILE A 36 2.28 -13.32 -9.20
C ILE A 36 2.39 -12.12 -8.26
N LEU A 37 1.67 -12.10 -7.13
CA LEU A 37 1.74 -10.99 -6.17
C LEU A 37 3.17 -10.74 -5.69
N PHE A 38 3.91 -11.79 -5.33
CA PHE A 38 5.28 -11.66 -4.84
C PHE A 38 6.24 -11.16 -5.93
N ASP A 39 6.08 -11.62 -7.18
CA ASP A 39 6.86 -11.12 -8.31
C ASP A 39 6.60 -9.63 -8.55
N LEU A 40 5.33 -9.21 -8.58
CA LEU A 40 4.95 -7.80 -8.77
C LEU A 40 5.43 -6.91 -7.61
N LEU A 41 5.41 -7.41 -6.37
CA LEU A 41 5.94 -6.69 -5.22
C LEU A 41 7.45 -6.51 -5.34
N ASP A 42 8.19 -7.56 -5.67
CA ASP A 42 9.64 -7.47 -5.80
C ASP A 42 10.05 -6.50 -6.91
N GLU A 43 9.38 -6.55 -8.06
CA GLU A 43 9.60 -5.61 -9.16
C GLU A 43 9.24 -4.16 -8.77
N ALA A 44 8.10 -3.94 -8.09
CA ALA A 44 7.69 -2.61 -7.65
C ALA A 44 8.66 -2.00 -6.61
N PHE A 45 9.17 -2.82 -5.69
CA PHE A 45 10.17 -2.38 -4.71
C PHE A 45 11.50 -2.02 -5.39
N ARG A 46 11.97 -2.83 -6.33
CA ARG A 46 13.16 -2.54 -7.14
C ARG A 46 12.99 -1.27 -7.98
N ALA A 47 11.82 -1.04 -8.57
CA ALA A 47 11.52 0.19 -9.33
C ALA A 47 11.59 1.44 -8.42
N GLY A 48 11.26 1.30 -7.13
CA GLY A 48 11.46 2.33 -6.12
C GLY A 48 12.89 2.44 -5.58
N GLY A 49 13.82 1.59 -6.02
CA GLY A 49 15.20 1.56 -5.49
C GLY A 49 15.36 0.81 -4.16
N ILE A 50 14.30 0.17 -3.65
CA ILE A 50 14.35 -0.61 -2.40
C ILE A 50 14.70 -2.06 -2.73
N THR A 51 15.98 -2.40 -2.59
CA THR A 51 16.50 -3.77 -2.78
C THR A 51 16.47 -4.58 -1.48
N GLU A 52 16.82 -5.86 -1.56
CA GLU A 52 16.87 -6.80 -0.43
C GLU A 52 17.75 -6.32 0.75
N GLY A 53 18.75 -5.46 0.50
CA GLY A 53 19.58 -4.90 1.57
C GLY A 53 18.83 -3.90 2.47
N PHE A 54 17.76 -3.28 1.96
CA PHE A 54 17.03 -2.20 2.60
C PHE A 54 15.66 -2.62 3.16
N ARG A 55 15.27 -3.88 2.94
CA ARG A 55 14.01 -4.45 3.45
C ARG A 55 14.25 -5.80 4.09
N ASP A 56 13.32 -6.21 4.93
CA ASP A 56 13.28 -7.59 5.39
C ASP A 56 12.65 -8.48 4.28
N PRO A 57 12.84 -9.80 4.34
CA PRO A 57 12.11 -10.71 3.47
C PRO A 57 10.60 -10.46 3.54
N PHE A 58 9.92 -10.58 2.41
CA PHE A 58 8.46 -10.44 2.40
C PHE A 58 7.84 -11.57 3.22
N VAL A 59 6.90 -11.21 4.09
CA VAL A 59 6.19 -12.17 4.93
C VAL A 59 4.88 -12.53 4.25
N ASP A 60 4.73 -13.81 3.93
CA ASP A 60 3.53 -14.37 3.35
C ASP A 60 2.40 -14.44 4.37
N ARG A 61 1.22 -13.94 3.97
CA ARG A 61 0.01 -13.89 4.80
C ARG A 61 -1.11 -14.76 4.24
N GLY A 62 -0.81 -15.65 3.29
CA GLY A 62 -1.76 -16.48 2.59
C GLY A 62 -2.31 -15.78 1.35
N ASP A 63 -3.14 -14.78 1.51
CA ASP A 63 -3.76 -14.00 0.43
C ASP A 63 -3.22 -12.57 0.30
N GLY A 64 -2.16 -12.28 1.04
CA GLY A 64 -1.49 -10.99 1.07
C GLY A 64 -0.02 -11.12 1.44
N ALA A 65 0.62 -9.97 1.59
CA ALA A 65 2.01 -9.88 2.02
C ALA A 65 2.19 -8.74 3.02
N LEU A 66 3.13 -8.93 3.94
CA LEU A 66 3.66 -7.89 4.82
C LEU A 66 5.09 -7.58 4.37
N CYS A 67 5.32 -6.32 4.01
CA CYS A 67 6.61 -5.81 3.56
C CYS A 67 7.13 -4.80 4.59
N LEU A 68 8.32 -5.06 5.12
CA LEU A 68 8.96 -4.24 6.16
C LEU A 68 10.24 -3.61 5.61
N VAL A 69 10.29 -2.29 5.58
CA VAL A 69 11.45 -1.52 5.09
C VAL A 69 12.21 -0.94 6.27
N ARG A 70 13.53 -1.08 6.22
CA ARG A 70 14.45 -0.62 7.26
C ARG A 70 14.55 0.91 7.25
N PRO A 71 14.80 1.56 8.39
CA PRO A 71 14.86 3.01 8.50
C PRO A 71 16.26 3.51 8.07
N VAL A 72 16.57 3.37 6.78
CA VAL A 72 17.83 3.80 6.16
C VAL A 72 17.57 4.91 5.14
N ASP A 73 18.58 5.74 4.90
CA ASP A 73 18.46 6.95 4.05
C ASP A 73 18.17 6.60 2.58
N GLU A 74 18.56 5.41 2.13
CA GLU A 74 18.31 4.89 0.78
C GLU A 74 16.86 4.44 0.58
N ALA A 75 16.12 4.18 1.66
CA ALA A 75 14.74 3.68 1.59
C ALA A 75 13.77 4.50 2.47
N PRO A 76 13.67 5.82 2.27
CA PRO A 76 12.79 6.67 3.07
C PRO A 76 11.32 6.38 2.76
N LYS A 77 10.43 6.68 3.72
CA LYS A 77 8.98 6.45 3.60
C LYS A 77 8.35 7.12 2.37
N THR A 78 8.92 8.22 1.87
CA THR A 78 8.48 8.90 0.66
C THR A 78 8.56 8.01 -0.58
N VAL A 79 9.62 7.19 -0.70
CA VAL A 79 9.82 6.27 -1.84
C VAL A 79 8.71 5.23 -1.93
N LEU A 80 8.18 4.76 -0.80
CA LEU A 80 7.05 3.83 -0.80
C LEU A 80 5.79 4.45 -1.43
N LEU A 81 5.52 5.74 -1.16
CA LEU A 81 4.35 6.43 -1.68
C LEU A 81 4.53 6.96 -3.12
N ALA A 82 5.72 7.46 -3.45
CA ALA A 82 6.00 8.12 -4.72
C ALA A 82 6.59 7.17 -5.79
N GLY A 83 7.17 6.04 -5.38
CA GLY A 83 7.80 5.06 -6.27
C GLY A 83 7.10 3.71 -6.24
N VAL A 84 7.15 3.02 -5.08
CA VAL A 84 6.74 1.61 -4.98
C VAL A 84 5.23 1.42 -5.23
N VAL A 85 4.36 2.18 -4.56
CA VAL A 85 2.90 2.01 -4.72
C VAL A 85 2.42 2.39 -6.14
N PRO A 86 2.88 3.48 -6.76
CA PRO A 86 2.60 3.77 -8.17
C PRO A 86 3.10 2.67 -9.12
N ALA A 87 4.34 2.20 -8.96
CA ALA A 87 4.89 1.13 -9.78
C ALA A 87 4.07 -0.17 -9.65
N LEU A 88 3.69 -0.54 -8.43
CA LEU A 88 2.82 -1.69 -8.18
C LEU A 88 1.46 -1.54 -8.88
N ALA A 89 0.86 -0.34 -8.87
CA ALA A 89 -0.39 -0.09 -9.57
C ALA A 89 -0.24 -0.26 -11.08
N GLU A 90 0.83 0.26 -11.68
CA GLU A 90 1.11 0.16 -13.12
C GLU A 90 1.38 -1.29 -13.54
N LEU A 91 2.22 -1.99 -12.79
CA LEU A 91 2.54 -3.39 -13.02
C LEU A 91 1.31 -4.29 -12.93
N LEU A 92 0.46 -4.07 -11.92
CA LEU A 92 -0.79 -4.81 -11.76
C LEU A 92 -1.79 -4.48 -12.88
N ALA A 93 -1.86 -3.23 -13.34
CA ALA A 93 -2.69 -2.85 -14.48
C ALA A 93 -2.24 -3.57 -15.76
N ARG A 94 -0.93 -3.61 -16.04
CA ARG A 94 -0.37 -4.35 -17.17
C ARG A 94 -0.68 -5.84 -17.08
N HIS A 95 -0.37 -6.47 -15.94
CA HIS A 95 -0.67 -7.88 -15.72
C HIS A 95 -2.15 -8.21 -15.98
N ASN A 96 -3.06 -7.39 -15.46
CA ASN A 96 -4.51 -7.60 -15.64
C ASN A 96 -4.96 -7.42 -17.11
N ALA A 97 -4.27 -6.57 -17.88
CA ALA A 97 -4.56 -6.40 -19.31
C ALA A 97 -4.01 -7.57 -20.14
N ASP A 98 -2.81 -8.04 -19.82
CA ASP A 98 -2.13 -9.12 -20.53
C ASP A 98 -2.70 -10.50 -20.19
N ARG A 99 -3.21 -10.68 -18.96
CA ARG A 99 -3.70 -11.95 -18.42
C ARG A 99 -5.06 -11.77 -17.70
N PRO A 100 -6.13 -11.45 -18.45
CA PRO A 100 -7.44 -11.17 -17.86
C PRO A 100 -8.02 -12.34 -17.05
N GLU A 101 -7.68 -13.59 -17.39
CA GLU A 101 -8.07 -14.81 -16.67
C GLU A 101 -7.46 -14.91 -15.27
N ALA A 102 -6.28 -14.29 -15.08
CA ALA A 102 -5.57 -14.22 -13.82
C ALA A 102 -5.60 -12.81 -13.22
N ALA A 103 -6.59 -11.99 -13.61
CA ALA A 103 -6.72 -10.63 -13.12
C ALA A 103 -7.14 -10.59 -11.64
N PHE A 104 -6.56 -9.64 -10.91
CA PHE A 104 -6.86 -9.39 -9.51
C PHE A 104 -6.61 -7.94 -9.12
N ARG A 105 -7.11 -7.57 -7.94
CA ARG A 105 -7.05 -6.20 -7.42
C ARG A 105 -6.55 -6.22 -5.99
N LEU A 106 -5.88 -5.14 -5.59
CA LEU A 106 -5.21 -5.07 -4.29
C LEU A 106 -5.81 -4.02 -3.37
N ARG A 107 -5.94 -4.39 -2.10
CA ARG A 107 -5.98 -3.41 -1.00
C ARG A 107 -4.55 -3.24 -0.51
N VAL A 108 -4.18 -2.01 -0.20
CA VAL A 108 -2.85 -1.65 0.31
C VAL A 108 -3.03 -0.75 1.52
N ALA A 109 -2.29 -1.00 2.60
CA ALA A 109 -2.21 -0.08 3.72
C ALA A 109 -0.75 0.19 4.10
N MET A 110 -0.46 1.44 4.47
CA MET A 110 0.87 1.87 4.86
C MET A 110 0.89 2.49 6.27
N HIS A 111 1.85 2.06 7.06
CA HIS A 111 2.15 2.58 8.39
C HIS A 111 3.68 2.66 8.60
N ALA A 112 4.11 3.22 9.73
CA ALA A 112 5.51 3.15 10.17
C ALA A 112 5.54 3.23 11.69
N GLY A 113 6.29 2.34 12.30
CA GLY A 113 6.30 2.14 13.74
C GLY A 113 7.23 1.02 14.16
N GLU A 114 7.03 0.54 15.38
CA GLU A 114 7.87 -0.41 16.08
C GLU A 114 7.45 -1.85 15.83
N VAL A 115 8.38 -2.68 15.33
CA VAL A 115 8.15 -4.09 15.01
C VAL A 115 9.05 -4.98 15.87
N HIS A 116 8.43 -5.97 16.52
CA HIS A 116 9.13 -7.01 17.27
C HIS A 116 9.29 -8.26 16.39
N TYR A 117 10.25 -9.11 16.73
CA TYR A 117 10.55 -10.33 15.99
C TYR A 117 10.74 -11.50 16.96
N ASP A 118 10.21 -12.66 16.60
CA ASP A 118 10.47 -13.94 17.27
C ASP A 118 10.68 -15.06 16.24
N GLY A 119 10.70 -16.32 16.69
CA GLY A 119 10.83 -17.48 15.82
C GLY A 119 9.66 -17.71 14.85
N HIS A 120 8.55 -17.00 15.00
CA HIS A 120 7.36 -17.07 14.16
C HIS A 120 7.26 -15.91 13.17
N GLY A 121 7.94 -14.79 13.43
CA GLY A 121 8.08 -13.67 12.50
C GLY A 121 7.83 -12.32 13.16
N PRO A 122 7.50 -11.29 12.36
CA PRO A 122 7.25 -9.96 12.88
C PRO A 122 5.88 -9.86 13.56
N TYR A 123 5.84 -9.17 14.71
CA TYR A 123 4.62 -8.91 15.46
C TYR A 123 4.68 -7.54 16.17
N GLY A 124 3.54 -7.10 16.72
CA GLY A 124 3.44 -5.88 17.51
C GLY A 124 2.24 -5.01 17.11
N GLU A 125 1.93 -4.03 17.96
CA GLU A 125 0.76 -3.17 17.79
C GLU A 125 0.79 -2.38 16.46
N ASP A 126 1.96 -1.98 15.97
CA ASP A 126 2.07 -1.23 14.71
C ASP A 126 1.87 -2.15 13.47
N VAL A 127 2.22 -3.44 13.57
CA VAL A 127 1.87 -4.44 12.56
C VAL A 127 0.36 -4.69 12.57
N ASP A 128 -0.23 -4.83 13.76
CA ASP A 128 -1.68 -4.96 13.93
C ASP A 128 -2.42 -3.75 13.38
N LEU A 129 -1.92 -2.54 13.63
CA LEU A 129 -2.48 -1.29 13.11
C LEU A 129 -2.48 -1.27 11.58
N ALA A 130 -1.37 -1.62 10.94
CA ALA A 130 -1.30 -1.74 9.48
C ALA A 130 -2.35 -2.73 8.95
N CYS A 131 -2.50 -3.89 9.59
CA CYS A 131 -3.50 -4.90 9.21
C CYS A 131 -4.94 -4.39 9.42
N ARG A 132 -5.22 -3.69 10.52
CA ARG A 132 -6.54 -3.09 10.77
C ARG A 132 -6.89 -1.99 9.77
N LEU A 133 -5.92 -1.20 9.31
CA LEU A 133 -6.12 -0.24 8.24
C LEU A 133 -6.48 -0.94 6.91
N LEU A 134 -5.80 -2.04 6.60
CA LEU A 134 -6.07 -2.87 5.41
C LEU A 134 -7.48 -3.48 5.44
N ASP A 135 -7.91 -3.89 6.63
CA ASP A 135 -9.21 -4.50 6.91
C ASP A 135 -10.33 -3.49 7.15
N ALA A 136 -10.10 -2.20 6.96
CA ALA A 136 -11.16 -1.21 7.11
C ALA A 136 -12.27 -1.42 6.04
N PRO A 137 -13.55 -1.47 6.43
CA PRO A 137 -14.67 -1.52 5.49
C PRO A 137 -14.63 -0.41 4.44
N GLU A 138 -14.12 0.77 4.80
CA GLU A 138 -13.96 1.93 3.95
C GLU A 138 -12.91 1.70 2.85
N LEU A 139 -11.80 1.01 3.15
CA LEU A 139 -10.83 0.62 2.13
C LEU A 139 -11.40 -0.44 1.19
N ARG A 140 -12.18 -1.40 1.71
CA ARG A 140 -12.92 -2.36 0.86
C ARG A 140 -13.91 -1.64 -0.06
N LYS A 141 -14.68 -0.68 0.47
CA LYS A 141 -15.62 0.13 -0.31
C LYS A 141 -14.88 0.97 -1.36
N ARG A 142 -13.73 1.52 -1.01
CA ARG A 142 -12.87 2.29 -1.91
C ARG A 142 -12.44 1.46 -3.10
N LEU A 143 -11.97 0.23 -2.89
CA LEU A 143 -11.56 -0.65 -3.97
C LEU A 143 -12.74 -0.99 -4.88
N ARG A 144 -13.91 -1.33 -4.33
CA ARG A 144 -15.11 -1.58 -5.14
C ARG A 144 -15.53 -0.40 -6.02
N ASN A 145 -15.27 0.82 -5.58
CA ASN A 145 -15.73 2.04 -6.27
C ASN A 145 -14.66 2.68 -7.17
N THR A 146 -13.43 2.17 -7.19
CA THR A 146 -12.38 2.67 -8.11
C THR A 146 -12.32 1.80 -9.35
N ALA A 147 -11.97 2.37 -10.50
CA ALA A 147 -11.63 1.58 -11.70
C ALA A 147 -10.19 1.04 -11.64
N GLY A 148 -9.34 1.65 -10.82
CA GLY A 148 -7.92 1.30 -10.71
C GLY A 148 -7.68 -0.10 -10.12
N PRO A 149 -6.47 -0.65 -10.31
CA PRO A 149 -6.12 -2.01 -9.89
C PRO A 149 -5.92 -2.13 -8.38
N LEU A 150 -5.74 -1.02 -7.65
CA LEU A 150 -5.58 -1.03 -6.21
C LEU A 150 -6.20 0.18 -5.49
N ALA A 151 -6.41 0.02 -4.20
CA ALA A 151 -6.80 1.08 -3.27
C ALA A 151 -5.79 1.17 -2.12
N LEU A 152 -5.46 2.40 -1.71
CA LEU A 152 -4.46 2.68 -0.67
C LEU A 152 -5.11 3.35 0.54
N ALA A 153 -4.79 2.85 1.73
CA ALA A 153 -4.96 3.54 3.00
C ALA A 153 -3.60 3.89 3.62
N VAL A 154 -3.53 4.99 4.34
CA VAL A 154 -2.36 5.34 5.16
C VAL A 154 -2.77 5.67 6.58
N SER A 155 -1.92 5.29 7.52
CA SER A 155 -2.07 5.65 8.93
C SER A 155 -1.91 7.16 9.16
N GLU A 156 -2.34 7.60 10.34
CA GLU A 156 -2.04 8.93 10.87
C GLU A 156 -0.57 9.29 10.85
N ALA A 157 0.31 8.39 11.29
CA ALA A 157 1.74 8.65 11.34
C ALA A 157 2.29 8.98 9.95
N ILE A 158 1.91 8.19 8.93
CA ILE A 158 2.32 8.44 7.53
C ILE A 158 1.71 9.72 6.99
N HIS A 159 0.43 9.98 7.28
CA HIS A 159 -0.22 11.20 6.82
C HIS A 159 0.47 12.44 7.41
N TRP A 160 0.71 12.43 8.73
CA TRP A 160 1.32 13.54 9.45
C TRP A 160 2.78 13.74 9.07
N SER A 161 3.58 12.70 8.92
CA SER A 161 5.02 12.85 8.65
C SER A 161 5.35 13.02 7.16
N VAL A 162 4.48 12.57 6.24
CA VAL A 162 4.78 12.56 4.79
C VAL A 162 3.69 13.23 3.97
N VAL A 163 2.47 12.70 3.97
CA VAL A 163 1.43 13.10 2.99
C VAL A 163 1.09 14.57 3.09
N ARG A 164 0.85 15.10 4.30
CA ARG A 164 0.42 16.50 4.48
C ARG A 164 1.42 17.53 3.93
N HIS A 165 2.69 17.14 3.79
CA HIS A 165 3.76 18.00 3.34
C HIS A 165 3.86 18.07 1.81
N GLY A 166 3.27 17.12 1.08
CA GLY A 166 3.20 17.16 -0.38
C GLY A 166 4.55 17.13 -1.08
N TYR A 167 5.46 16.25 -0.64
CA TYR A 167 6.74 16.02 -1.31
C TYR A 167 6.53 15.59 -2.78
N ALA A 168 7.57 15.71 -3.61
CA ALA A 168 7.52 15.33 -5.02
C ALA A 168 6.94 13.91 -5.21
N GLY A 169 5.96 13.78 -6.10
CA GLY A 169 5.23 12.53 -6.36
C GLY A 169 4.14 12.18 -5.34
N ILE A 170 3.87 13.03 -4.35
CA ILE A 170 2.84 12.83 -3.32
C ILE A 170 1.86 13.99 -3.34
N ASP A 171 0.70 13.80 -3.98
CA ASP A 171 -0.40 14.76 -3.91
C ASP A 171 -1.14 14.63 -2.58
N ARG A 172 -0.97 15.63 -1.70
CA ARG A 172 -1.68 15.68 -0.41
C ARG A 172 -3.20 15.78 -0.55
N THR A 173 -3.70 16.37 -1.65
CA THR A 173 -5.14 16.57 -1.88
C THR A 173 -5.82 15.27 -2.30
N ALA A 174 -5.03 14.31 -2.79
CA ALA A 174 -5.46 12.96 -3.08
C ALA A 174 -5.64 12.09 -1.82
N PHE A 175 -5.55 12.63 -0.59
CA PHE A 175 -5.79 11.85 0.63
C PHE A 175 -6.88 12.51 1.49
N THR A 176 -7.94 11.76 1.74
CA THR A 176 -9.03 12.21 2.61
C THR A 176 -9.10 11.37 3.87
N HIS A 177 -9.26 12.04 5.01
CA HIS A 177 -9.55 11.34 6.25
C HIS A 177 -10.88 10.61 6.08
N ALA A 178 -10.88 9.31 6.34
CA ALA A 178 -12.01 8.46 5.97
C ALA A 178 -12.57 7.66 7.14
N PHE A 179 -11.73 7.17 8.05
CA PHE A 179 -12.17 6.25 9.09
C PHE A 179 -11.25 6.23 10.31
N HIS A 180 -11.68 5.49 11.34
CA HIS A 180 -10.86 5.20 12.51
C HIS A 180 -10.74 3.70 12.71
N VAL A 181 -9.58 3.27 13.20
CA VAL A 181 -9.30 1.90 13.64
C VAL A 181 -8.94 1.90 15.12
N ARG A 182 -9.02 0.74 15.77
CA ARG A 182 -8.62 0.57 17.17
C ARG A 182 -7.59 -0.55 17.31
N VAL A 183 -6.51 -0.27 18.02
CA VAL A 183 -5.45 -1.22 18.41
C VAL A 183 -4.93 -0.82 19.79
N GLY A 184 -4.68 -1.78 20.69
CA GLY A 184 -4.14 -1.49 22.03
C GLY A 184 -5.01 -0.52 22.85
N GLY A 185 -6.33 -0.51 22.65
CA GLY A 185 -7.25 0.45 23.26
C GLY A 185 -7.19 1.88 22.71
N LYS A 186 -6.24 2.20 21.82
CA LYS A 186 -6.11 3.51 21.17
C LYS A 186 -6.91 3.56 19.87
N ARG A 187 -7.57 4.69 19.64
CA ARG A 187 -8.29 4.99 18.40
C ARG A 187 -7.38 5.78 17.48
N MET A 188 -7.09 5.25 16.31
CA MET A 188 -6.20 5.87 15.32
C MET A 188 -6.94 6.21 14.04
N ARG A 189 -6.52 7.30 13.39
CA ARG A 189 -7.12 7.79 12.14
C ARG A 189 -6.53 7.07 10.91
N GLY A 190 -7.36 6.87 9.89
CA GLY A 190 -6.99 6.34 8.59
C GLY A 190 -7.41 7.26 7.46
N TRP A 191 -6.50 7.46 6.49
CA TRP A 191 -6.73 8.25 5.28
C TRP A 191 -6.78 7.33 4.08
N LEU A 192 -7.71 7.59 3.16
CA LEU A 192 -7.80 6.89 1.89
C LEU A 192 -7.23 7.74 0.77
N ARG A 193 -6.44 7.12 -0.10
CA ARG A 193 -6.07 7.75 -1.37
C ARG A 193 -7.29 7.82 -2.28
N THR A 194 -7.71 9.02 -2.63
CA THR A 194 -8.65 9.27 -3.69
C THR A 194 -7.91 9.22 -5.03
N ALA A 195 -8.32 8.30 -5.91
CA ALA A 195 -7.99 8.34 -7.33
C ALA A 195 -8.16 9.77 -7.82
N GLU A 196 -7.17 10.24 -8.56
CA GLU A 196 -7.17 11.55 -9.18
C GLU A 196 -8.47 11.70 -9.96
N GLY A 197 -9.23 12.74 -9.65
CA GLY A 197 -10.13 13.28 -10.66
C GLY A 197 -9.23 13.68 -11.80
N THR A 198 -9.37 13.03 -12.95
CA THR A 198 -8.80 13.51 -14.20
C THR A 198 -9.37 14.90 -14.44
N GLY A 199 -8.66 15.92 -13.97
CA GLY A 199 -8.88 17.32 -14.30
C GLY A 199 -8.46 17.56 -15.74
N ALA A 200 -9.12 16.91 -16.69
CA ALA A 200 -9.09 17.32 -18.09
C ALA A 200 -10.12 18.44 -18.25
N THR A 201 -9.70 19.66 -17.96
CA THR A 201 -10.31 20.86 -18.55
C THR A 201 -10.25 20.71 -20.06
N GLY A 202 -11.36 20.28 -20.67
CA GLY A 202 -11.52 20.34 -22.12
C GLY A 202 -11.43 21.80 -22.59
N PRO A 203 -10.77 22.10 -23.72
CA PRO A 203 -10.72 23.46 -24.21
C PRO A 203 -12.15 23.88 -24.57
N GLY A 204 -12.62 24.94 -23.91
CA GLY A 204 -13.90 25.56 -24.21
C GLY A 204 -13.97 25.89 -25.69
N ARG A 205 -14.93 25.27 -26.40
CA ARG A 205 -15.36 25.71 -27.73
C ARG A 205 -15.77 27.18 -27.62
N ARG A 206 -14.90 28.08 -28.08
CA ARG A 206 -15.32 29.43 -28.44
C ARG A 206 -16.32 29.28 -29.57
N ARG A 207 -17.58 29.60 -29.29
CA ARG A 207 -18.56 29.96 -30.33
C ARG A 207 -18.00 31.19 -31.03
N ALA A 208 -17.53 31.02 -32.26
CA ALA A 208 -17.39 32.15 -33.17
C ALA A 208 -18.81 32.63 -33.48
N GLY A 209 -19.12 33.81 -32.97
CA GLY A 209 -20.33 34.53 -33.30
C GLY A 209 -20.32 34.91 -34.77
N LEU A 210 -21.47 34.67 -35.39
CA LEU A 210 -21.92 35.25 -36.64
C LEU A 210 -21.95 36.78 -36.50
N THR A 211 -21.27 37.51 -37.38
CA THR A 211 -21.61 38.90 -37.71
C THR A 211 -21.37 39.12 -39.20
N ALA A 212 -22.49 39.43 -39.86
CA ALA A 212 -22.73 40.20 -41.10
C ALA A 212 -21.67 40.18 -42.20
#